data_AF-A0A074LVL8-F1
#
_entry.id   AF-A0A074LVL8-F1
#
_cell.length_a   1.000
_cell.length_b   1.000
_cell.length_c   1.000
_cell.angle_alpha   90.00
_cell.angle_beta   90.00
_cell.angle_gamma   90.00
#
_symmetry.space_group_name_H-M   'P 1'
#
loop_
_entity.id
_entity.type
_entity.pdbx_description
1 polymer ?
#
loop_
_entity_poly.entity_id
_entity_poly.type
_entity_poly.pdbx_seq_one_letter_code
_entity_poly.pdbx_strand_id
1 'polypeptide(L)'
;MSDIVDDFEVEMMPDLDLLLLSWTQMVAIEMIAPDEESQAAKTDLAAKLQTDFGVTDLLLKERTYTHYVVSFREKNREREMEFENEEVESIYNL
;
A
#
# COMPACT_ATOMS: atom_id res chain seq x y z
N MET A 1 30.52 -23.72 -20.53
CA MET A 1 30.84 -22.96 -19.32
C MET A 1 29.54 -22.33 -18.88
N SER A 2 29.21 -22.53 -17.60
CA SER A 2 27.92 -22.29 -16.97
C SER A 2 27.25 -20.95 -17.30
N ASP A 3 25.93 -21.07 -17.37
CA ASP A 3 24.90 -20.05 -17.25
C ASP A 3 25.19 -19.03 -16.14
N ILE A 4 24.96 -17.75 -16.45
CA ILE A 4 24.57 -16.74 -15.46
C ILE A 4 23.22 -16.23 -15.93
N VAL A 5 22.19 -16.90 -15.44
CA VAL A 5 20.84 -16.39 -15.28
C VAL A 5 20.92 -15.18 -14.36
N ASP A 6 20.71 -13.98 -14.90
CA ASP A 6 20.25 -12.84 -14.11
C ASP A 6 18.72 -12.89 -14.15
N ASP A 7 18.21 -13.85 -13.37
CA ASP A 7 16.80 -13.94 -13.01
C ASP A 7 16.54 -12.74 -12.11
N PHE A 8 16.10 -11.62 -12.69
CA PHE A 8 15.41 -10.60 -11.93
C PHE A 8 14.18 -11.31 -11.36
N GLU A 9 14.32 -11.86 -10.15
CA GLU A 9 13.21 -12.23 -9.29
C GLU A 9 12.44 -10.94 -9.01
N VAL A 10 11.60 -10.53 -9.96
CA VAL A 10 10.48 -9.65 -9.70
C VAL A 10 9.60 -10.48 -8.78
N GLU A 11 9.82 -10.39 -7.47
CA GLU A 11 8.85 -10.85 -6.50
C GLU A 11 7.55 -10.14 -6.85
N MET A 12 6.65 -10.86 -7.54
CA MET A 12 5.37 -10.30 -7.91
C MET A 12 4.62 -10.07 -6.61
N MET A 13 4.55 -8.82 -6.16
CA MET A 13 3.70 -8.45 -5.04
C MET A 13 2.28 -8.93 -5.33
N PRO A 14 1.65 -9.66 -4.40
CA PRO A 14 0.24 -10.01 -4.52
C PRO A 14 -0.61 -8.77 -4.78
N ASP A 15 -1.67 -8.90 -5.58
CA ASP A 15 -2.57 -7.79 -5.94
C ASP A 15 -3.12 -7.03 -4.72
N LEU A 16 -3.32 -7.74 -3.60
CA LEU A 16 -3.73 -7.16 -2.32
C LEU A 16 -2.67 -6.17 -1.79
N ASP A 17 -1.41 -6.58 -1.79
CA ASP A 17 -0.28 -5.84 -1.23
C ASP A 17 -0.05 -4.56 -2.05
N LEU A 18 -0.15 -4.66 -3.39
CA LEU A 18 -0.08 -3.50 -4.28
C LEU A 18 -1.21 -2.49 -4.05
N LEU A 19 -2.43 -2.96 -3.81
CA LEU A 19 -3.57 -2.08 -3.53
C LEU A 19 -3.46 -1.44 -2.15
N LEU A 20 -2.96 -2.17 -1.15
CA LEU A 20 -2.68 -1.63 0.18
C LEU A 20 -1.55 -0.60 0.12
N LEU A 21 -0.47 -0.86 -0.64
CA LEU A 21 0.60 0.10 -0.88
C LEU A 21 0.04 1.37 -1.53
N SER A 22 -0.70 1.21 -2.63
CA SER A 22 -1.32 2.34 -3.35
C SER A 22 -2.23 3.17 -2.44
N TRP A 23 -3.01 2.52 -1.57
CA TRP A 23 -3.85 3.22 -0.60
C TRP A 23 -3.00 3.99 0.43
N THR A 24 -1.90 3.39 0.89
CA THR A 24 -0.94 4.01 1.82
C THR A 24 -0.27 5.23 1.20
N GLN A 25 0.07 5.15 -0.09
CA GLN A 25 0.62 6.28 -0.86
C GLN A 25 -0.36 7.46 -0.90
N MET A 26 -1.66 7.20 -1.11
CA MET A 26 -2.66 8.28 -1.07
C MET A 26 -2.80 8.89 0.32
N VAL A 27 -2.74 8.09 1.39
CA VAL A 27 -2.70 8.61 2.76
C VAL A 27 -1.46 9.49 2.98
N ALA A 28 -0.30 9.09 2.47
CA ALA A 28 0.92 9.88 2.58
C ALA A 28 0.80 11.22 1.83
N ILE A 29 0.17 11.26 0.66
CA ILE A 29 -0.12 12.51 -0.06
C ILE A 29 -1.01 13.42 0.80
N GLU A 30 -2.13 12.92 1.32
CA GLU A 30 -3.07 13.69 2.15
C GLU A 30 -2.41 14.32 3.38
N MET A 31 -1.38 13.67 3.96
CA MET A 31 -0.63 14.19 5.09
C MET A 31 0.24 15.41 4.75
N ILE A 32 0.71 15.52 3.50
CA ILE A 32 1.53 16.63 3.04
C ILE A 32 0.65 17.76 2.50
N ALA A 33 -0.28 17.40 1.62
CA ALA A 33 -1.18 18.32 0.96
C ALA A 33 -2.57 17.67 0.83
N PRO A 34 -3.57 18.12 1.61
CA PRO A 34 -4.94 17.66 1.45
C PRO A 34 -5.44 18.04 0.06
N ASP A 35 -5.69 17.04 -0.77
CA ASP A 35 -6.15 17.20 -2.14
C ASP A 35 -7.38 16.33 -2.41
N GLU A 36 -8.38 16.89 -3.10
CA GLU A 36 -9.66 16.21 -3.34
C GLU A 36 -9.51 14.99 -4.27
N GLU A 37 -8.57 15.03 -5.22
CA GLU A 37 -8.29 13.92 -6.13
C GLU A 37 -7.64 12.76 -5.37
N SER A 38 -6.68 13.03 -4.49
CA SER A 38 -6.06 12.02 -3.61
C SER A 38 -7.09 11.34 -2.69
N GLN A 39 -8.04 12.11 -2.14
CA GLN A 39 -9.12 11.58 -1.29
C GLN A 39 -10.10 10.70 -2.07
N ALA A 40 -10.44 11.10 -3.30
CA ALA A 40 -11.29 10.29 -4.18
C ALA A 40 -10.59 8.98 -4.55
N ALA A 41 -9.32 9.04 -4.98
CA ALA A 41 -8.52 7.87 -5.32
C ALA A 41 -8.37 6.90 -4.14
N LYS A 42 -8.09 7.43 -2.93
CA LYS A 42 -8.05 6.64 -1.70
C LYS A 42 -9.37 5.93 -1.40
N THR A 43 -10.50 6.61 -1.62
CA THR A 43 -11.84 6.04 -1.42
C THR A 43 -12.10 4.91 -2.41
N ASP A 44 -11.74 5.10 -3.68
CA ASP A 44 -11.90 4.09 -4.72
C ASP A 44 -11.02 2.85 -4.46
N LEU A 45 -9.78 3.06 -3.99
CA LEU A 45 -8.88 1.97 -3.57
C LEU A 45 -9.45 1.19 -2.39
N ALA A 46 -10.01 1.87 -1.38
CA ALA A 46 -10.65 1.21 -0.25
C ALA A 46 -11.88 0.39 -0.70
N ALA A 47 -12.70 0.92 -1.61
CA ALA A 47 -13.84 0.20 -2.16
C ALA A 47 -13.42 -1.04 -2.96
N LYS A 48 -12.31 -0.96 -3.71
CA LYS A 48 -11.74 -2.08 -4.45
C LYS A 48 -11.19 -3.16 -3.51
N LEU A 49 -10.41 -2.78 -2.49
CA LEU A 49 -9.91 -3.66 -1.44
C LEU A 49 -11.06 -4.41 -0.73
N GLN A 50 -12.15 -3.71 -0.44
CA GLN A 50 -13.34 -4.31 0.15
C GLN A 50 -14.02 -5.31 -0.80
N THR A 51 -14.20 -4.94 -2.07
CA THR A 51 -14.94 -5.75 -3.05
C THR A 51 -14.17 -6.99 -3.47
N ASP A 52 -12.88 -6.84 -3.75
CA ASP A 52 -12.05 -7.90 -4.35
C ASP A 52 -11.44 -8.82 -3.29
N PHE A 53 -11.14 -8.29 -2.10
CA PHE A 53 -10.39 -9.00 -1.05
C PHE A 53 -11.13 -9.10 0.30
N GLY A 54 -12.29 -8.45 0.44
CA GLY A 54 -13.04 -8.44 1.71
C GLY A 54 -12.32 -7.69 2.83
N VAL A 55 -11.48 -6.71 2.48
CA VAL A 55 -10.75 -5.87 3.43
C VAL A 55 -11.69 -4.79 3.99
N THR A 56 -11.69 -4.62 5.31
CA THR A 56 -12.44 -3.58 6.02
C THR A 56 -11.58 -2.93 7.09
N ASP A 57 -12.10 -1.87 7.74
CA ASP A 57 -11.45 -1.21 8.88
C ASP A 57 -10.01 -0.74 8.59
N LEU A 58 -9.76 -0.31 7.35
CA LEU A 58 -8.44 0.10 6.87
C LEU A 58 -7.98 1.40 7.56
N LEU A 59 -6.83 1.33 8.22
CA LEU A 59 -6.30 2.42 9.05
C LEU A 59 -4.78 2.47 8.96
N LEU A 60 -4.22 3.67 8.78
CA LEU A 60 -2.79 3.87 9.03
C LEU A 60 -2.56 3.91 10.55
N LYS A 61 -1.86 2.90 11.06
CA LYS A 61 -1.60 2.72 12.50
C LYS A 61 -0.32 3.41 12.95
N GLU A 62 0.73 3.33 12.12
CA GLU A 62 2.05 3.87 12.45
C GLU A 62 2.71 4.49 11.22
N ARG A 63 3.48 5.55 11.45
CA ARG A 63 4.40 6.15 10.49
C ARG A 63 5.70 6.49 11.23
N THR A 64 6.81 5.98 10.74
CA THR A 64 8.15 6.28 11.24
C THR A 64 8.99 6.90 10.13
N TYR A 65 10.27 7.16 10.43
CA TYR A 65 11.24 7.60 9.41
C TYR A 65 11.62 6.48 8.43
N THR A 66 11.29 5.22 8.73
CA THR A 66 11.72 4.06 7.93
C THR A 66 10.56 3.32 7.28
N HIS A 67 9.35 3.38 7.85
CA HIS A 67 8.21 2.61 7.33
C HIS A 67 6.85 3.22 7.69
N TYR A 68 5.81 2.67 7.07
CA TYR A 68 4.40 2.85 7.39
C TYR A 68 3.80 1.50 7.79
N VAL A 69 2.89 1.49 8.77
CA VAL A 69 2.12 0.30 9.13
C VAL A 69 0.64 0.56 8.93
N VAL A 70 0.02 -0.26 8.09
CA VAL A 70 -1.42 -0.27 7.85
C VAL A 70 -2.05 -1.44 8.58
N SER A 71 -3.06 -1.16 9.41
CA SER A 71 -3.93 -2.19 10.00
C SER A 71 -5.21 -2.30 9.18
N PHE A 72 -5.67 -3.52 9.01
CA PHE A 72 -6.92 -3.83 8.32
C PHE A 72 -7.53 -5.14 8.79
N ARG A 73 -8.82 -5.33 8.53
CA ARG A 73 -9.51 -6.57 8.78
C ARG A 73 -9.73 -7.34 7.49
N GLU A 74 -9.29 -8.59 7.44
CA GLU A 74 -9.53 -9.51 6.33
C GLU A 74 -10.17 -10.78 6.89
N LYS A 75 -11.34 -11.18 6.38
CA LYS A 75 -12.05 -12.41 6.82
C LYS A 75 -12.23 -12.48 8.36
N ASN A 76 -12.59 -11.35 8.97
CA ASN A 76 -12.76 -11.17 10.43
C ASN A 76 -11.48 -11.34 11.28
N ARG A 77 -10.30 -11.27 10.68
CA ARG A 77 -9.03 -11.22 11.40
C ARG A 77 -8.37 -9.87 11.16
N GLU A 78 -7.90 -9.25 12.23
CA GLU A 78 -7.04 -8.08 12.13
C GLU A 78 -5.67 -8.52 11.62
N ARG A 79 -5.14 -7.77 10.65
CA ARG A 79 -3.84 -7.97 10.02
C ARG A 79 -3.14 -6.62 9.95
N GLU A 80 -1.83 -6.67 9.94
CA GLU A 80 -0.99 -5.49 9.75
C GLU A 80 -0.03 -5.77 8.58
N MET A 81 0.27 -4.72 7.84
CA MET A 81 1.24 -4.73 6.75
C MET A 81 2.15 -3.52 6.89
N GLU A 82 3.45 -3.78 6.80
CA GLU A 82 4.50 -2.77 6.83
C GLU A 82 4.97 -2.50 5.40
N PHE A 83 5.13 -1.23 5.05
CA PHE A 83 5.71 -0.78 3.80
C PHE A 83 6.90 0.13 4.09
N GLU A 84 7.98 -0.03 3.33
CA GLU A 84 9.15 0.82 3.50
C GLU A 84 8.82 2.25 3.06
N ASN A 85 9.45 3.23 3.72
CA ASN A 85 9.21 4.63 3.43
C ASN A 85 9.50 4.95 1.95
N GLU A 86 10.54 4.36 1.37
CA GLU A 86 10.88 4.57 -0.05
C GLU A 86 9.80 4.08 -1.02
N GLU A 87 9.09 3.00 -0.68
CA GLU A 87 7.98 2.49 -1.50
C GLU A 87 6.78 3.43 -1.43
N VAL A 88 6.42 3.88 -0.23
CA VAL A 88 5.26 4.76 0.00
C VAL A 88 5.53 6.17 -0.54
N GLU A 89 6.72 6.72 -0.32
CA GLU A 89 7.06 8.09 -0.69
C GLU A 89 7.58 8.20 -2.14
N SER A 90 7.76 7.06 -2.84
CA SER A 90 8.07 7.03 -4.28
C SER A 90 7.06 7.81 -5.13
N ILE A 91 5.81 7.94 -4.65
CA ILE A 91 4.73 8.66 -5.31
C ILE A 91 5.02 10.15 -5.50
N TYR A 92 5.92 10.74 -4.71
CA TYR A 92 6.31 12.15 -4.83
C TYR A 92 7.33 12.40 -5.96
N ASN A 93 7.94 11.34 -6.49
CA ASN A 93 8.97 11.45 -7.52
C ASN A 93 8.40 11.42 -8.96
N LEU A 94 7.08 11.59 -9.11
CA LEU A 94 6.34 11.62 -10.38
C LEU A 94 6.28 13.02 -11.01
#